data_AF-A0A2U1VW21-F1
#
_entry.id   AF-A0A2U1VW21-F1
#
_cell.length_a   1.000
_cell.length_b   1.000
_cell.length_c   1.000
_cell.angle_alpha   90.00
_cell.angle_beta   90.00
_cell.angle_gamma   90.00
#
_symmetry.space_group_name_H-M   'P 1'
#
loop_
_entity.id
_entity.type
_entity.pdbx_description
1 polymer ?
#
loop_
_entity_poly.entity_id
_entity_poly.type
_entity_poly.pdbx_seq_one_letter_code
_entity_poly.pdbx_strand_id
1 'polypeptide(L)'
;MKTSTAIYISVLAAALAIVSVAGSNAGKDMMASAIEASDSFAYYQSKTQRQISLRLAADELELLSAGMPADGQAKALQRSADYRQQADRMEADDGKNSRKDLLARAKAAEGRRDHAATQDPYFDFAEGMLQLAIVLASVFAITNMGFILWASRALAAAGLLMAVDGFTLVLPLPFL
;
A
#
# COMPACT_ATOMS: atom_id res chain seq x y z
N MET A 1 -45.28 -3.12 15.26
CA MET A 1 -43.95 -3.75 15.41
C MET A 1 -43.20 -3.85 14.08
N LYS A 2 -43.81 -4.35 12.99
CA LYS A 2 -43.16 -4.47 11.66
C LYS A 2 -42.51 -3.17 11.13
N THR A 3 -43.16 -2.02 11.26
CA THR A 3 -42.61 -0.72 10.82
C THR A 3 -41.37 -0.29 11.59
N SER A 4 -41.30 -0.58 12.90
CA SER A 4 -40.14 -0.26 13.75
C SER A 4 -38.92 -1.10 13.36
N THR A 5 -39.12 -2.37 12.99
CA THR A 5 -38.03 -3.24 12.53
C THR A 5 -37.52 -2.83 11.15
N ALA A 6 -38.41 -2.41 10.25
CA ALA A 6 -38.02 -1.90 8.93
C ALA A 6 -37.18 -0.62 9.02
N ILE A 7 -37.55 0.31 9.91
CA ILE A 7 -36.74 1.51 10.19
C ILE A 7 -35.37 1.13 10.75
N TYR A 8 -35.32 0.20 11.71
CA TYR A 8 -34.06 -0.28 12.28
C TYR A 8 -33.11 -0.88 11.23
N ILE A 9 -33.61 -1.77 10.37
CA ILE A 9 -32.83 -2.35 9.27
C ILE A 9 -32.33 -1.26 8.31
N SER A 10 -33.16 -0.28 7.99
CA SER A 10 -32.78 0.83 7.11
C SER A 10 -31.66 1.70 7.69
N VAL A 11 -31.68 1.96 9.00
CA VAL A 11 -30.60 2.68 9.69
C VAL A 11 -29.30 1.88 9.68
N LEU A 12 -29.36 0.56 9.96
CA LEU A 12 -28.17 -0.30 9.88
C LEU A 12 -27.60 -0.35 8.46
N ALA A 13 -28.46 -0.43 7.45
CA ALA A 13 -28.04 -0.42 6.04
C ALA A 13 -27.36 0.90 5.65
N ALA A 14 -27.86 2.04 6.13
CA ALA A 14 -27.22 3.34 5.92
C ALA A 14 -25.84 3.41 6.60
N ALA A 15 -25.71 2.90 7.82
CA ALA A 15 -24.42 2.82 8.51
C ALA A 15 -23.44 1.89 7.78
N LEU A 16 -23.89 0.71 7.35
CA LEU A 16 -23.10 -0.23 6.55
C LEU A 16 -22.57 0.41 5.27
N ALA A 17 -23.40 1.17 4.56
CA ALA A 17 -22.99 1.85 3.33
C ALA A 17 -21.85 2.86 3.58
N ILE A 18 -21.89 3.60 4.69
CA ILE A 18 -20.81 4.54 5.06
C ILE A 18 -19.52 3.78 5.37
N VAL A 19 -19.61 2.72 6.17
CA VAL A 19 -18.45 1.88 6.57
C VAL A 19 -17.80 1.23 5.34
N SER A 20 -18.61 0.68 4.44
CA SER A 20 -18.11 0.02 3.22
C SER A 20 -17.41 1.00 2.28
N VAL A 21 -17.93 2.24 2.13
CA VAL A 21 -17.25 3.29 1.36
C VAL A 21 -15.92 3.69 2.01
N ALA A 22 -15.87 3.78 3.34
CA ALA A 22 -14.65 4.11 4.07
C ALA A 22 -13.58 3.01 3.90
N GLY A 23 -13.94 1.75 4.12
CA GLY A 23 -13.04 0.60 3.90
C GLY A 23 -12.54 0.52 2.47
N SER A 24 -13.43 0.70 1.47
CA SER A 24 -13.04 0.71 0.06
C SER A 24 -12.03 1.81 -0.27
N ASN A 25 -12.13 2.99 0.36
CA ASN A 25 -11.17 4.07 0.15
C ASN A 25 -9.83 3.77 0.83
N ALA A 26 -9.83 3.24 2.06
CA ALA A 26 -8.61 2.81 2.74
C ALA A 26 -7.84 1.75 1.92
N GLY A 27 -8.56 0.76 1.37
CA GLY A 27 -7.97 -0.24 0.49
C GLY A 27 -7.38 0.35 -0.81
N LYS A 28 -8.05 1.34 -1.43
CA LYS A 28 -7.51 2.05 -2.60
C LYS A 28 -6.24 2.82 -2.27
N ASP A 29 -6.21 3.52 -1.13
CA ASP A 29 -5.04 4.28 -0.70
C ASP A 29 -3.87 3.36 -0.36
N MET A 30 -4.13 2.21 0.27
CA MET A 30 -3.14 1.15 0.48
C MET A 30 -2.59 0.63 -0.84
N MET A 31 -3.44 0.36 -1.83
CA MET A 31 -3.00 -0.16 -3.13
C MET A 31 -2.22 0.90 -3.92
N ALA A 32 -2.67 2.16 -3.91
CA ALA A 32 -1.99 3.27 -4.56
C ALA A 32 -0.60 3.52 -3.95
N SER A 33 -0.48 3.52 -2.62
CA SER A 33 0.80 3.69 -1.93
C SER A 33 1.74 2.50 -2.15
N ALA A 34 1.22 1.27 -2.22
CA ALA A 34 2.01 0.09 -2.59
C ALA A 34 2.56 0.18 -4.02
N ILE A 35 1.75 0.64 -4.98
CA ILE A 35 2.18 0.88 -6.37
C ILE A 35 3.27 1.95 -6.41
N GLU A 36 3.07 3.08 -5.72
CA GLU A 36 4.06 4.17 -5.68
C GLU A 36 5.41 3.72 -5.07
N ALA A 37 5.38 2.90 -4.01
CA ALA A 37 6.57 2.31 -3.42
C ALA A 37 7.27 1.37 -4.42
N SER A 38 6.51 0.47 -5.04
CA SER A 38 7.01 -0.49 -6.04
C SER A 38 7.66 0.22 -7.24
N ASP A 39 6.99 1.24 -7.80
CA ASP A 39 7.49 2.02 -8.93
C ASP A 39 8.78 2.77 -8.56
N SER A 40 8.85 3.33 -7.33
CA SER A 40 10.04 4.02 -6.83
C SER A 40 11.23 3.08 -6.68
N PHE A 41 11.01 1.87 -6.15
CA PHE A 41 12.04 0.84 -6.07
C PHE A 41 12.47 0.32 -7.44
N ALA A 42 11.52 0.11 -8.37
CA ALA A 42 11.83 -0.33 -9.73
C ALA A 42 12.69 0.72 -10.46
N TYR A 43 12.35 2.00 -10.31
CA TYR A 43 13.12 3.08 -10.90
C TYR A 43 14.53 3.20 -10.26
N TYR A 44 14.65 3.06 -8.95
CA TYR A 44 15.94 2.96 -8.26
C TYR A 44 16.79 1.78 -8.77
N GLN A 45 16.18 0.60 -8.91
CA GLN A 45 16.86 -0.60 -9.41
C GLN A 45 17.33 -0.43 -10.85
N SER A 46 16.50 0.11 -11.74
CA SER A 46 16.88 0.36 -13.14
C SER A 46 18.06 1.31 -13.28
N LYS A 47 18.10 2.40 -12.49
CA LYS A 47 19.25 3.31 -12.42
C LYS A 47 20.51 2.60 -11.94
N THR A 48 20.38 1.79 -10.89
CA THR A 48 21.48 0.99 -10.36
C THR A 48 22.02 0.02 -11.40
N GLN A 49 21.14 -0.67 -12.12
CA GLN A 49 21.52 -1.61 -13.16
C GLN A 49 22.24 -0.90 -14.32
N ARG A 50 21.74 0.25 -14.79
CA ARG A 50 22.40 1.04 -15.83
C ARG A 50 23.82 1.45 -15.42
N GLN A 51 23.99 1.82 -14.16
CA GLN A 51 25.28 2.18 -13.61
C GLN A 51 26.23 0.98 -13.56
N ILE A 52 25.75 -0.17 -13.08
CA ILE A 52 26.52 -1.43 -13.07
C ILE A 52 26.93 -1.81 -14.50
N SER A 53 26.02 -1.70 -15.48
CA SER A 53 26.33 -1.98 -16.88
C SER A 53 27.42 -1.07 -17.45
N LEU A 54 27.43 0.23 -17.11
CA LEU A 54 28.49 1.15 -17.53
C LEU A 54 29.84 0.80 -16.90
N ARG A 55 29.86 0.47 -15.61
CA ARG A 55 31.09 0.04 -14.92
C ARG A 55 31.62 -1.28 -15.49
N LEU A 56 30.74 -2.25 -15.73
CA LEU A 56 31.10 -3.54 -16.33
C LEU A 56 31.67 -3.36 -17.75
N ALA A 57 31.06 -2.50 -18.58
CA ALA A 57 31.57 -2.19 -19.91
C ALA A 57 32.95 -1.50 -19.88
N ALA A 58 33.22 -0.69 -18.85
CA ALA A 58 34.53 -0.08 -18.64
C ALA A 58 35.59 -1.13 -18.27
N ASP A 59 35.28 -2.03 -17.33
CA ASP A 59 36.16 -3.13 -16.92
C ASP A 59 36.44 -4.09 -18.08
N GLU A 60 35.43 -4.43 -18.89
CA GLU A 60 35.58 -5.27 -20.08
C GLU A 60 36.48 -4.62 -21.14
N LEU A 61 36.32 -3.32 -21.40
CA LEU A 61 37.18 -2.57 -22.32
C LEU A 61 38.63 -2.53 -21.86
N GLU A 62 38.88 -2.36 -20.56
CA GLU A 62 40.23 -2.39 -19.98
C GLU A 62 40.86 -3.77 -20.16
N LEU A 63 40.13 -4.85 -19.88
CA LEU A 63 40.61 -6.23 -20.08
C LEU A 63 40.93 -6.54 -21.55
N LEU A 64 40.05 -6.15 -22.48
CA LEU A 64 40.25 -6.36 -23.91
C LEU A 64 41.40 -5.53 -24.49
N SER A 65 41.68 -4.36 -23.90
CA SER A 65 42.74 -3.45 -24.37
C SER A 65 44.15 -4.03 -24.25
N ALA A 66 44.37 -5.03 -23.38
CA ALA A 66 45.66 -5.67 -23.16
C ALA A 66 46.20 -6.43 -24.39
N GLY A 67 45.31 -6.81 -25.32
CA GLY A 67 45.67 -7.48 -26.58
C GLY A 67 45.70 -6.57 -27.81
N MET A 68 45.47 -5.27 -27.66
CA MET A 68 45.33 -4.31 -28.77
C MET A 68 46.65 -3.62 -29.14
N PRO A 69 46.81 -3.14 -30.39
CA PRO A 69 47.90 -2.23 -30.77
C PRO A 69 47.86 -0.92 -29.94
N ALA A 70 48.99 -0.24 -29.78
CA ALA A 70 49.12 0.95 -28.91
C ALA A 70 48.06 2.04 -29.16
N ASP A 71 47.73 2.34 -30.42
CA ASP A 71 46.69 3.31 -30.78
C ASP A 71 45.27 2.83 -30.41
N GLY A 72 45.03 1.51 -30.48
CA GLY A 72 43.77 0.90 -30.06
C GLY A 72 43.62 0.84 -28.54
N GLN A 73 44.72 0.60 -27.84
CA GLN A 73 44.79 0.57 -26.38
C GLN A 73 44.50 1.96 -25.77
N ALA A 74 45.09 3.02 -26.32
CA ALA A 74 44.84 4.40 -25.87
C ALA A 74 43.36 4.80 -26.03
N LYS A 75 42.72 4.43 -27.15
CA LYS A 75 41.29 4.68 -27.39
C LYS A 75 40.38 3.87 -26.47
N ALA A 76 40.74 2.62 -26.18
CA ALA A 76 39.97 1.76 -25.26
C ALA A 76 40.01 2.30 -23.82
N LEU A 77 41.19 2.73 -23.35
CA LEU A 77 41.37 3.34 -22.02
C LEU A 77 40.60 4.66 -21.89
N GLN A 78 40.62 5.51 -22.92
CA GLN A 78 39.84 6.75 -22.93
C GLN A 78 38.33 6.47 -22.81
N ARG A 79 37.84 5.49 -23.58
CA ARG A 79 36.42 5.11 -23.57
C ARG A 79 35.99 4.47 -22.25
N SER A 80 36.87 3.69 -21.62
CA SER A 80 36.66 3.18 -20.25
C SER A 80 36.51 4.33 -19.26
N ALA A 81 37.42 5.30 -19.29
CA ALA A 81 37.36 6.47 -18.42
C ALA A 81 36.06 7.28 -18.60
N ASP A 82 35.61 7.45 -19.84
CA ASP A 82 34.34 8.11 -20.15
C ASP A 82 33.12 7.36 -19.57
N TYR A 83 33.12 6.02 -19.59
CA TYR A 83 32.05 5.21 -19.01
C TYR A 83 32.06 5.25 -17.48
N ARG A 84 33.24 5.22 -16.84
CA ARG A 84 33.37 5.40 -15.39
C ARG A 84 32.85 6.78 -14.98
N GLN A 85 33.26 7.84 -15.69
CA GLN A 85 32.80 9.19 -15.41
C GLN A 85 31.28 9.35 -15.58
N GLN A 86 30.67 8.68 -16.58
CA GLN A 86 29.21 8.66 -16.75
C GLN A 86 28.51 7.93 -15.60
N ALA A 87 29.08 6.82 -15.12
CA ALA A 87 28.56 6.09 -13.97
C ALA A 87 28.62 6.94 -12.68
N ASP A 88 29.71 7.67 -12.46
CA ASP A 88 29.89 8.51 -11.27
C ASP A 88 29.01 9.76 -11.30
N ARG A 89 28.79 10.35 -12.48
CA ARG A 89 27.80 11.43 -12.65
C ARG A 89 26.38 10.98 -12.27
N MET A 90 26.04 9.71 -12.50
CA MET A 90 24.74 9.15 -12.12
C MET A 90 24.60 8.93 -10.61
N GLU A 91 25.72 8.73 -9.89
CA GLU A 91 25.74 8.68 -8.42
C GLU A 91 25.63 10.07 -7.79
N ALA A 92 26.27 11.08 -8.39
CA ALA A 92 26.30 12.46 -7.91
C ALA A 92 25.05 13.29 -8.28
N ASP A 93 24.10 12.72 -9.03
CA ASP A 93 22.88 13.41 -9.42
C ASP A 93 21.94 13.58 -8.22
N ASP A 94 21.90 14.79 -7.66
CA ASP A 94 21.05 15.19 -6.51
C ASP A 94 19.71 15.82 -6.96
N GLY A 95 19.32 15.67 -8.22
CA GLY A 95 18.07 16.20 -8.78
C GLY A 95 16.78 15.43 -8.40
N LYS A 96 15.66 15.81 -9.03
CA LYS A 96 14.40 15.05 -8.95
C LYS A 96 14.61 13.62 -9.48
N ASN A 97 14.12 12.63 -8.74
CA ASN A 97 14.38 11.21 -9.00
C ASN A 97 15.84 10.79 -8.79
N SER A 98 16.61 11.50 -7.96
CA SER A 98 17.89 11.00 -7.47
C SER A 98 17.68 9.67 -6.72
N ARG A 99 18.74 8.86 -6.60
CA ARG A 99 18.65 7.58 -5.87
C ARG A 99 18.16 7.77 -4.43
N LYS A 100 18.59 8.85 -3.79
CA LYS A 100 18.17 9.22 -2.43
C LYS A 100 16.71 9.67 -2.39
N ASP A 101 16.27 10.50 -3.34
CA ASP A 101 14.88 10.94 -3.48
C ASP A 101 13.94 9.75 -3.73
N LEU A 102 14.31 8.82 -4.60
CA LEU A 102 13.54 7.60 -4.88
C LEU A 102 13.43 6.69 -3.65
N LEU A 103 14.52 6.50 -2.92
CA LEU A 103 14.50 5.74 -1.66
C LEU A 103 13.65 6.42 -0.60
N ALA A 104 13.73 7.75 -0.49
CA ALA A 104 12.91 8.52 0.45
C ALA A 104 11.42 8.44 0.10
N ARG A 105 11.07 8.57 -1.19
CA ARG A 105 9.70 8.41 -1.68
C ARG A 105 9.17 7.00 -1.47
N ALA A 106 9.98 5.98 -1.77
CA ALA A 106 9.62 4.58 -1.54
C ALA A 106 9.30 4.33 -0.05
N LYS A 107 10.19 4.77 0.86
CA LYS A 107 9.97 4.64 2.31
C LYS A 107 8.76 5.43 2.81
N ALA A 108 8.55 6.64 2.28
CA ALA A 108 7.38 7.43 2.64
C ALA A 108 6.07 6.78 2.17
N ALA A 109 6.08 6.15 0.99
CA ALA A 109 4.95 5.40 0.46
C ALA A 109 4.72 4.10 1.25
N GLU A 110 5.77 3.39 1.68
CA GLU A 110 5.66 2.25 2.61
C GLU A 110 5.01 2.67 3.93
N GLY A 111 5.42 3.80 4.52
CA GLY A 111 4.79 4.29 5.75
C GLY A 111 3.30 4.59 5.58
N ARG A 112 2.88 5.14 4.42
CA ARG A 112 1.47 5.35 4.11
C ARG A 112 0.72 4.03 3.93
N ARG A 113 1.34 3.06 3.25
CA ARG A 113 0.78 1.73 3.03
C ARG A 113 0.57 1.01 4.36
N ASP A 114 1.57 1.00 5.24
CA ASP A 114 1.51 0.28 6.51
C ASP A 114 0.44 0.90 7.44
N HIS A 115 0.27 2.22 7.41
CA HIS A 115 -0.81 2.88 8.11
C HIS A 115 -2.19 2.45 7.59
N ALA A 116 -2.39 2.46 6.27
CA ALA A 116 -3.64 2.02 5.65
C ALA A 116 -3.91 0.51 5.86
N ALA A 117 -2.87 -0.32 5.80
CA ALA A 117 -2.95 -1.76 6.08
C ALA A 117 -3.35 -2.06 7.52
N THR A 118 -3.05 -1.15 8.46
CA THR A 118 -3.49 -1.29 9.85
C THR A 118 -4.99 -0.98 9.99
N GLN A 119 -5.55 -0.11 9.14
CA GLN A 119 -6.97 0.27 9.16
C GLN A 119 -7.88 -0.77 8.47
N ASP A 120 -7.39 -1.42 7.43
CA ASP A 120 -8.14 -2.34 6.56
C ASP A 120 -8.94 -3.41 7.34
N PRO A 121 -8.36 -4.14 8.32
CA PRO A 121 -9.09 -5.18 9.04
C PRO A 121 -10.23 -4.64 9.90
N TYR A 122 -10.11 -3.42 10.43
CA TYR A 122 -11.16 -2.81 11.27
C TYR A 122 -12.41 -2.54 10.45
N PHE A 123 -12.26 -2.06 9.22
CA PHE A 123 -13.37 -1.82 8.32
C PHE A 123 -14.02 -3.12 7.85
N ASP A 124 -13.24 -4.16 7.53
CA ASP A 124 -13.75 -5.47 7.16
C ASP A 124 -14.55 -6.13 8.28
N PHE A 125 -14.04 -6.10 9.52
CA PHE A 125 -14.76 -6.62 10.68
C PHE A 125 -16.03 -5.83 10.97
N ALA A 126 -15.97 -4.50 10.89
CA ALA A 126 -17.15 -3.64 11.08
C ALA A 126 -18.23 -3.91 10.03
N GLU A 127 -17.84 -4.07 8.76
CA GLU A 127 -18.76 -4.41 7.67
C GLU A 127 -19.44 -5.75 7.93
N GLY A 128 -18.65 -6.78 8.27
CA GLY A 128 -19.15 -8.12 8.59
C GLY A 128 -20.12 -8.14 9.77
N MET A 129 -19.81 -7.42 10.85
CA MET A 129 -20.70 -7.34 12.03
C MET A 129 -22.02 -6.64 11.72
N LEU A 130 -22.00 -5.56 10.93
CA LEU A 130 -23.20 -4.85 10.50
C LEU A 130 -24.07 -5.71 9.56
N GLN A 131 -23.45 -6.46 8.63
CA GLN A 131 -24.18 -7.40 7.78
C GLN A 131 -24.85 -8.50 8.60
N LEU A 132 -24.15 -9.12 9.57
CA LEU A 132 -24.74 -10.11 10.48
C LEU A 132 -25.87 -9.52 11.33
N ALA A 133 -25.72 -8.28 11.81
CA ALA A 133 -26.77 -7.59 12.54
C ALA A 133 -28.05 -7.39 11.71
N ILE A 134 -27.91 -7.05 10.42
CA ILE A 134 -29.01 -6.92 9.46
C ILE A 134 -29.68 -8.26 9.18
N VAL A 135 -28.90 -9.34 9.01
CA VAL A 135 -29.44 -10.70 8.82
C VAL A 135 -30.27 -11.12 10.03
N LEU A 136 -29.75 -10.94 11.25
CA LEU A 136 -30.49 -11.26 12.49
C LEU A 136 -31.74 -10.39 12.66
N ALA A 137 -31.67 -9.10 12.32
CA ALA A 137 -32.83 -8.21 12.33
C ALA A 137 -33.93 -8.68 11.36
N SER A 138 -33.53 -9.21 10.21
CA SER A 138 -34.44 -9.76 9.19
C SER A 138 -35.09 -11.06 9.67
N VAL A 139 -34.33 -11.95 10.32
CA VAL A 139 -34.87 -13.16 10.96
C VAL A 139 -35.85 -12.82 12.08
N PHE A 140 -35.54 -11.80 12.90
CA PHE A 140 -36.45 -11.31 13.93
C PHE A 140 -37.77 -10.78 13.36
N ALA A 141 -37.74 -10.10 12.20
CA ALA A 141 -38.95 -9.59 11.57
C ALA A 141 -39.97 -10.70 11.22
N ILE A 142 -39.50 -11.93 11.02
CA ILE A 142 -40.31 -13.12 10.70
C ILE A 142 -40.68 -13.89 11.97
N THR A 143 -39.71 -14.14 12.85
CA THR A 143 -39.85 -15.04 14.02
C THR A 143 -40.41 -14.35 15.27
N ASN A 144 -40.31 -13.02 15.36
CA ASN A 144 -40.73 -12.19 16.50
C ASN A 144 -40.12 -12.62 17.86
N MET A 145 -38.99 -13.34 17.85
CA MET A 145 -38.26 -13.77 19.04
C MET A 145 -37.37 -12.65 19.59
N GLY A 146 -37.73 -12.07 20.74
CA GLY A 146 -37.03 -10.91 21.34
C GLY A 146 -35.54 -11.12 21.61
N PHE A 147 -35.09 -12.35 21.85
CA PHE A 147 -33.67 -12.68 22.04
C PHE A 147 -32.82 -12.36 20.78
N ILE A 148 -33.36 -12.63 19.59
CA ILE A 148 -32.68 -12.38 18.31
C ILE A 148 -32.48 -10.87 18.09
N LEU A 149 -33.45 -10.06 18.51
CA LEU A 149 -33.34 -8.60 18.42
C LEU A 149 -32.23 -8.06 19.33
N TRP A 150 -32.09 -8.60 20.53
CA TRP A 150 -30.98 -8.23 21.44
C TRP A 150 -29.62 -8.63 20.87
N ALA A 151 -29.50 -9.83 20.31
CA ALA A 151 -28.28 -10.27 19.64
C ALA A 151 -27.92 -9.36 18.44
N SER A 152 -28.90 -9.01 17.60
CA SER A 152 -28.71 -8.06 16.49
C SER A 152 -28.22 -6.69 16.97
N ARG A 153 -28.79 -6.16 18.05
CA ARG A 153 -28.38 -4.86 18.61
C ARG A 153 -26.97 -4.90 19.19
N ALA A 154 -26.58 -6.00 19.83
CA ALA A 154 -25.22 -6.19 20.34
C ALA A 154 -24.20 -6.22 19.19
N LEU A 155 -24.49 -6.96 18.13
CA LEU A 155 -23.67 -7.01 16.91
C LEU A 155 -23.60 -5.65 16.19
N ALA A 156 -24.73 -4.95 16.08
CA ALA A 156 -24.77 -3.61 15.50
C ALA A 156 -23.92 -2.61 16.30
N ALA A 157 -24.00 -2.65 17.63
CA ALA A 157 -23.20 -1.78 18.49
C ALA A 157 -21.70 -2.11 18.38
N ALA A 158 -21.34 -3.40 18.39
CA ALA A 158 -19.96 -3.83 18.20
C ALA A 158 -19.40 -3.40 16.83
N GLY A 159 -20.16 -3.60 15.75
CA GLY A 159 -19.76 -3.17 14.41
C GLY A 159 -19.61 -1.65 14.29
N LEU A 160 -20.50 -0.87 14.91
CA LEU A 160 -20.39 0.59 14.93
C LEU A 160 -19.16 1.07 15.72
N LEU A 161 -18.87 0.43 16.85
CA LEU A 161 -17.67 0.73 17.65
C LEU A 161 -16.39 0.41 16.87
N MET A 162 -16.33 -0.74 16.18
CA MET A 162 -15.18 -1.08 15.33
C MET A 162 -15.05 -0.15 14.13
N ALA A 163 -16.15 0.31 13.54
CA ALA A 163 -16.09 1.32 12.47
C ALA A 163 -15.49 2.64 12.96
N VAL A 164 -15.93 3.12 14.13
CA VAL A 164 -15.39 4.34 14.76
C VAL A 164 -13.91 4.18 15.12
N ASP A 165 -13.53 2.98 15.58
CA ASP A 165 -12.15 2.67 15.91
C ASP A 165 -11.26 2.56 14.66
N GLY A 166 -11.75 1.99 13.56
CA GLY A 166 -11.07 1.99 12.26
C GLY A 166 -10.80 3.41 11.72
N PHE A 167 -11.70 4.36 12.01
CA PHE A 167 -11.51 5.78 11.67
C PHE A 167 -10.51 6.52 12.56
N THR A 168 -10.36 6.11 13.83
CA THR A 168 -9.62 6.88 14.83
C THR A 168 -8.31 6.21 15.26
N LEU A 169 -8.15 4.90 15.03
CA LEU A 169 -7.01 4.07 15.46
C LEU A 169 -6.69 4.25 16.96
N VAL A 170 -7.69 4.57 17.79
CA VAL A 170 -7.48 4.93 19.19
C VAL A 170 -7.34 3.69 20.07
N LEU A 171 -7.94 2.56 19.70
CA LEU A 171 -7.82 1.30 20.42
C LEU A 171 -7.16 0.22 19.54
N PRO A 172 -5.87 -0.10 19.75
CA PRO A 172 -5.27 -1.25 19.08
C PRO A 172 -5.93 -2.52 19.63
N LEU A 173 -6.69 -3.23 18.79
CA LEU A 173 -7.23 -4.55 19.12
C LEU A 173 -6.06 -5.54 19.29
N PRO A 174 -5.92 -6.21 20.44
CA PRO A 174 -4.74 -7.04 20.75
C PRO A 174 -4.67 -8.36 19.96
N PHE A 175 -5.54 -8.58 18.98
CA PHE A 175 -5.69 -9.85 18.25
C PHE A 175 -5.53 -9.70 16.72
N LEU A 176 -5.01 -8.55 16.24
CA LEU A 176 -4.71 -8.25 14.84
C LEU A 176 -3.24 -7.88 14.67
#